data_AF-A0A938R8E6-F1
#
_entry.id   AF-A0A938R8E6-F1
#
_cell.length_a   1.000
_cell.length_b   1.000
_cell.length_c   1.000
_cell.angle_alpha   90.00
_cell.angle_beta   90.00
_cell.angle_gamma   90.00
#
_symmetry.space_group_name_H-M   'P 1'
#
loop_
_entity.id
_entity.type
_entity.pdbx_description
1 polymer ?
#
loop_
_entity_poly.entity_id
_entity_poly.type
_entity_poly.pdbx_seq_one_letter_code
_entity_poly.pdbx_strand_id
1 'polypeptide(L)'
;MKIRKRLLELNLPLGKSAFLWGPRKVGKTYWITHNLPGTEMIDLLKTDTLTEYISRPALLRERYQNHKGLIVIDEVQKIPPILDEVHWLIENKGLSFLLTGSSARKVRRGHANLLGGRAWRRTMTPLSYMEVTDFNLERIMVSGLLPPHYLSINPVEDLRSYIADYLKEEIIAEALIQNIPAFNEFLRVAAITSSELINYVNIGRETGVSHKVVRTYFDILEDTYLGFRIPPWKRSRNRRMIATEKFYLFDVGVANYLARRQPRIGSQEFGKAFEHYILMELKAYQSYRNPDMLITF
;
A
#
# COMPACT_ATOMS: atom_id res chain seq x y z
N MET A 1 8.12 -13.16 -19.36
CA MET A 1 7.98 -12.53 -18.05
C MET A 1 7.31 -13.50 -17.11
N LYS A 2 7.99 -13.86 -16.02
CA LYS A 2 7.45 -14.71 -14.94
C LYS A 2 7.82 -14.10 -13.60
N ILE A 3 7.07 -14.46 -12.55
CA ILE A 3 7.42 -14.16 -11.17
C ILE A 3 8.22 -15.36 -10.64
N ARG A 4 9.42 -15.12 -10.10
CA ARG A 4 10.29 -16.17 -9.55
C ARG A 4 9.78 -16.66 -8.19
N LYS A 5 9.75 -15.74 -7.24
CA LYS A 5 9.34 -15.95 -5.84
C LYS A 5 9.15 -14.58 -5.21
N ARG A 6 8.25 -14.46 -4.23
CA ARG A 6 8.19 -13.27 -3.37
C ARG A 6 9.32 -13.25 -2.33
N LEU A 7 9.91 -12.09 -2.10
CA LEU A 7 10.97 -11.89 -1.12
C LEU A 7 10.47 -11.65 0.31
N LEU A 8 9.20 -11.29 0.48
CA LEU A 8 8.62 -11.13 1.81
C LEU A 8 8.70 -12.47 2.57
N GLU A 9 9.36 -12.43 3.72
CA GLU A 9 9.42 -13.53 4.68
C GLU A 9 8.69 -13.07 5.95
N LEU A 10 7.74 -13.88 6.41
CA LEU A 10 6.98 -13.60 7.61
C LEU A 10 6.99 -14.83 8.53
N ASN A 11 8.05 -14.94 9.32
CA ASN A 11 8.19 -15.97 10.33
C ASN A 11 7.63 -15.44 11.65
N LEU A 12 6.34 -15.71 11.92
CA LEU A 12 5.71 -15.34 13.17
C LEU A 12 6.00 -16.39 14.25
N PRO A 13 6.67 -16.03 15.36
CA PRO A 13 6.74 -16.91 16.52
C PRO A 13 5.34 -17.24 17.05
N LEU A 14 5.22 -18.35 17.75
CA LEU A 14 3.98 -18.72 18.44
C LEU A 14 3.53 -17.57 19.37
N GLY A 15 2.26 -17.19 19.30
CA GLY A 15 1.69 -16.09 20.10
C GLY A 15 2.01 -14.69 19.58
N LYS A 16 2.59 -14.55 18.37
CA LYS A 16 2.81 -13.25 17.73
C LYS A 16 1.88 -13.06 16.54
N SER A 17 1.30 -11.87 16.49
CA SER A 17 0.45 -11.42 15.39
C SER A 17 1.21 -10.46 14.47
N ALA A 18 0.70 -10.25 13.26
CA ALA A 18 1.19 -9.22 12.36
C ALA A 18 0.08 -8.62 11.51
N PHE A 19 0.32 -7.37 11.12
CA PHE A 19 -0.37 -6.76 10.00
C PHE A 19 0.49 -6.87 8.75
N LEU A 20 -0.14 -7.25 7.63
CA LEU A 20 0.43 -7.22 6.30
C LEU A 20 -0.33 -6.20 5.43
N TRP A 21 0.21 -4.99 5.36
CA TRP A 21 -0.35 -3.91 4.56
C TRP A 21 0.25 -3.87 3.16
N GLY A 22 -0.36 -3.09 2.28
CA GLY A 22 0.20 -2.72 0.98
C GLY A 22 -0.89 -2.59 -0.06
N PRO A 23 -0.63 -1.93 -1.20
CA PRO A 23 -1.63 -1.68 -2.24
C PRO A 23 -2.36 -2.95 -2.68
N ARG A 24 -3.56 -2.81 -3.26
CA ARG A 24 -4.17 -3.99 -3.91
C ARG A 24 -3.39 -4.43 -5.13
N LYS A 25 -3.62 -5.69 -5.49
CA LYS A 25 -2.94 -6.40 -6.58
C LYS A 25 -1.43 -6.60 -6.38
N VAL A 26 -0.83 -6.15 -5.27
CA VAL A 26 0.57 -6.49 -4.94
C VAL A 26 0.77 -7.96 -4.58
N GLY A 27 -0.27 -8.79 -4.47
CA GLY A 27 -0.12 -10.23 -4.26
C GLY A 27 -0.16 -10.71 -2.80
N LYS A 28 -0.77 -9.95 -1.88
CA LYS A 28 -0.95 -10.36 -0.46
C LYS A 28 -1.67 -11.69 -0.32
N THR A 29 -2.86 -11.82 -0.91
CA THR A 29 -3.67 -13.05 -0.87
C THR A 29 -2.93 -14.22 -1.52
N TYR A 30 -2.26 -13.99 -2.66
CA TYR A 30 -1.41 -15.00 -3.30
C TYR A 30 -0.29 -15.48 -2.35
N TRP A 31 0.41 -14.56 -1.70
CA TRP A 31 1.48 -14.90 -0.76
C TRP A 31 0.96 -15.73 0.41
N ILE A 32 -0.21 -15.37 0.97
CA ILE A 32 -0.85 -16.11 2.05
C ILE A 32 -1.18 -17.53 1.62
N THR A 33 -1.91 -17.70 0.52
CA THR A 33 -2.36 -19.03 0.09
C THR A 33 -1.20 -19.95 -0.27
N HIS A 34 -0.08 -19.41 -0.74
CA HIS A 34 1.11 -20.18 -1.12
C HIS A 34 2.04 -20.49 0.05
N ASN A 35 2.20 -19.57 1.03
CA ASN A 35 3.16 -19.74 2.13
C ASN A 35 2.52 -20.24 3.42
N LEU A 36 1.20 -20.11 3.57
CA LEU A 36 0.44 -20.53 4.75
C LEU A 36 -0.67 -21.54 4.38
N PRO A 37 -0.37 -22.60 3.62
CA PRO A 37 -1.39 -23.57 3.20
C PRO A 37 -2.04 -24.24 4.42
N GLY A 38 -3.36 -24.39 4.38
CA GLY A 38 -4.14 -25.00 5.47
C GLY A 38 -4.37 -24.10 6.69
N THR A 39 -3.89 -22.86 6.67
CA THR A 39 -4.19 -21.88 7.73
C THR A 39 -5.63 -21.39 7.58
N GLU A 40 -6.33 -21.24 8.71
CA GLU A 40 -7.68 -20.70 8.74
C GLU A 40 -7.70 -19.26 8.20
N MET A 41 -8.54 -18.99 7.20
CA MET A 41 -8.60 -17.70 6.53
C MET A 41 -10.04 -17.17 6.47
N ILE A 42 -10.24 -16.01 7.10
CA ILE A 42 -11.47 -15.23 7.04
C ILE A 42 -11.31 -14.19 5.93
N ASP A 43 -12.03 -14.41 4.83
CA ASP A 43 -12.01 -13.51 3.66
C ASP A 43 -13.18 -12.51 3.75
N LEU A 44 -12.87 -11.26 4.14
CA LEU A 44 -13.87 -10.19 4.26
C LEU A 44 -14.22 -9.53 2.91
N LEU A 45 -13.76 -10.07 1.79
CA LEU A 45 -14.31 -9.73 0.46
C LEU A 45 -15.57 -10.56 0.14
N LYS A 46 -15.77 -11.71 0.81
CA LYS A 46 -16.99 -12.50 0.66
C LYS A 46 -18.14 -11.79 1.35
N THR A 47 -19.15 -11.40 0.58
CA THR A 47 -20.30 -10.59 1.05
C THR A 47 -21.00 -11.21 2.26
N ASP A 48 -21.20 -12.52 2.27
CA ASP A 48 -21.88 -13.21 3.38
C ASP A 48 -21.05 -13.17 4.67
N THR A 49 -19.75 -13.48 4.56
CA THR A 49 -18.80 -13.40 5.67
C THR A 49 -18.68 -11.98 6.21
N LEU A 50 -18.58 -10.99 5.30
CA LEU A 50 -18.51 -9.58 5.65
C LEU A 50 -19.77 -9.14 6.41
N THR A 51 -20.96 -9.44 5.89
CA THR A 51 -22.24 -9.05 6.48
C THR A 51 -22.41 -9.64 7.88
N GLU A 52 -22.03 -10.90 8.04
CA GLU A 52 -22.09 -11.60 9.32
C GLU A 52 -21.23 -10.92 10.38
N TYR A 53 -19.94 -10.69 10.11
CA TYR A 53 -19.03 -10.05 11.06
C TYR A 53 -19.30 -8.55 11.25
N ILE A 54 -19.89 -7.86 10.28
CA ILE A 54 -20.36 -6.47 10.46
C ILE A 54 -21.48 -6.44 11.50
N SER A 55 -22.45 -7.36 11.39
CA SER A 55 -23.60 -7.39 12.28
C SER A 55 -23.25 -7.84 13.70
N ARG A 56 -22.31 -8.79 13.84
CA ARG A 56 -21.92 -9.34 15.14
C ARG A 56 -20.42 -9.70 15.16
N PRO A 57 -19.52 -8.73 15.39
CA PRO A 57 -18.08 -8.98 15.49
C PRO A 57 -17.71 -10.07 16.50
N ALA A 58 -18.47 -10.18 17.60
CA ALA A 58 -18.29 -11.18 18.66
C ALA A 58 -18.29 -12.65 18.18
N LEU A 59 -18.84 -12.93 16.99
CA LEU A 59 -18.76 -14.25 16.37
C LEU A 59 -17.32 -14.73 16.19
N LEU A 60 -16.36 -13.82 16.04
CA LEU A 60 -14.94 -14.18 15.96
C LEU A 60 -14.48 -14.89 17.24
N ARG A 61 -14.85 -14.36 18.42
CA ARG A 61 -14.57 -15.02 19.70
C ARG A 61 -15.28 -16.36 19.81
N GLU A 62 -16.58 -16.39 19.51
CA GLU A 62 -17.42 -17.58 19.67
C GLU A 62 -16.88 -18.76 18.85
N ARG A 63 -16.48 -18.49 17.60
CA ARG A 63 -15.96 -19.50 16.66
C ARG A 63 -14.55 -19.97 16.99
N TYR A 64 -13.67 -19.06 17.38
CA TYR A 64 -12.23 -19.33 17.40
C TYR A 64 -11.59 -19.35 18.79
N GLN A 65 -12.34 -19.17 19.88
CA GLN A 65 -11.78 -19.23 21.25
C GLN A 65 -11.03 -20.52 21.60
N ASN A 66 -11.31 -21.63 20.91
CA ASN A 66 -10.65 -22.93 21.09
C ASN A 66 -9.70 -23.28 19.94
N HIS A 67 -9.55 -22.38 18.96
CA HIS A 67 -8.66 -22.58 17.82
C HIS A 67 -7.20 -22.55 18.29
N LYS A 68 -6.34 -23.29 17.59
CA LYS A 68 -4.90 -23.33 17.86
C LYS A 68 -4.15 -22.94 16.60
N GLY A 69 -3.17 -22.04 16.76
CA GLY A 69 -2.33 -21.58 15.66
C GLY A 69 -2.71 -20.20 15.15
N LEU A 70 -2.37 -19.96 13.89
CA LEU A 70 -2.52 -18.68 13.21
C LEU A 70 -3.90 -18.60 12.53
N ILE A 71 -4.57 -17.46 12.65
CA ILE A 71 -5.76 -17.14 11.87
C ILE A 71 -5.44 -15.95 10.97
N VAL A 72 -5.79 -16.06 9.69
CA VAL A 72 -5.68 -14.95 8.72
C VAL A 72 -7.02 -14.24 8.63
N ILE A 73 -7.02 -12.91 8.69
CA ILE A 73 -8.18 -12.08 8.37
C ILE A 73 -7.78 -11.17 7.21
N ASP A 74 -8.32 -11.43 6.02
CA ASP A 74 -8.05 -10.66 4.80
C ASP A 74 -8.95 -9.41 4.78
N GLU A 75 -8.37 -8.26 4.40
CA GLU A 75 -9.07 -6.96 4.29
C GLU A 75 -9.72 -6.49 5.62
N VAL A 76 -8.98 -6.59 6.73
CA VAL A 76 -9.45 -6.22 8.09
C VAL A 76 -10.01 -4.79 8.18
N GLN A 77 -9.58 -3.89 7.31
CA GLN A 77 -10.08 -2.51 7.25
C GLN A 77 -11.54 -2.38 6.84
N LYS A 78 -12.17 -3.46 6.35
CA LYS A 78 -13.61 -3.55 6.10
C LYS A 78 -14.42 -3.57 7.40
N ILE A 79 -13.86 -4.09 8.50
CA ILE A 79 -14.53 -4.17 9.80
C ILE A 79 -13.57 -3.76 10.93
N PRO A 80 -13.25 -2.45 11.10
CA PRO A 80 -12.37 -2.02 12.19
C PRO A 80 -12.76 -2.53 13.60
N PRO A 81 -14.06 -2.59 13.99
CA PRO A 81 -14.45 -3.14 15.31
C PRO A 81 -14.04 -4.59 15.57
N ILE A 82 -13.75 -5.39 14.53
CA ILE A 82 -13.29 -6.78 14.73
C ILE A 82 -11.95 -6.84 15.46
N LEU A 83 -11.19 -5.74 15.51
CA LEU A 83 -9.92 -5.69 16.22
C LEU A 83 -10.06 -5.81 17.74
N ASP A 84 -11.19 -5.42 18.33
CA ASP A 84 -11.42 -5.59 19.77
C ASP A 84 -11.56 -7.08 20.12
N GLU A 85 -12.13 -7.84 19.21
CA GLU A 85 -12.29 -9.29 19.29
C GLU A 85 -10.95 -10.00 19.11
N VAL A 86 -10.16 -9.58 18.12
CA VAL A 86 -8.79 -10.05 17.90
C VAL A 86 -7.92 -9.77 19.13
N HIS A 87 -7.99 -8.54 19.66
CA HIS A 87 -7.28 -8.13 20.87
C HIS A 87 -7.62 -9.07 22.03
N TRP A 88 -8.90 -9.30 22.28
CA TRP A 88 -9.33 -10.18 23.35
C TRP A 88 -8.80 -11.61 23.19
N LEU A 89 -8.83 -12.17 21.96
CA LEU A 89 -8.34 -13.52 21.67
C LEU A 89 -6.82 -13.64 21.83
N ILE A 90 -6.05 -12.61 21.48
CA ILE A 90 -4.61 -12.58 21.73
C ILE A 90 -4.35 -12.63 23.23
N GLU A 91 -4.97 -11.75 24.02
CA GLU A 91 -4.71 -11.63 25.46
C GLU A 91 -5.19 -12.84 26.28
N ASN A 92 -6.39 -13.34 25.99
CA ASN A 92 -7.06 -14.31 26.86
C ASN A 92 -6.87 -15.76 26.39
N LYS A 93 -6.53 -15.97 25.12
CA LYS A 93 -6.44 -17.31 24.50
C LYS A 93 -5.09 -17.58 23.84
N GLY A 94 -4.20 -16.59 23.74
CA GLY A 94 -2.87 -16.74 23.15
C GLY A 94 -2.91 -17.00 21.64
N LEU A 95 -4.01 -16.65 20.96
CA LEU A 95 -4.13 -16.81 19.52
C LEU A 95 -3.20 -15.84 18.78
N SER A 96 -2.79 -16.25 17.58
CA SER A 96 -1.98 -15.43 16.67
C SER A 96 -2.80 -15.07 15.44
N PHE A 97 -2.62 -13.85 14.95
CA PHE A 97 -3.36 -13.34 13.80
C PHE A 97 -2.44 -12.76 12.73
N LEU A 98 -2.72 -13.06 11.47
CA LEU A 98 -2.22 -12.31 10.33
C LEU A 98 -3.36 -11.49 9.75
N LEU A 99 -3.30 -10.18 9.93
CA LEU A 99 -4.34 -9.24 9.51
C LEU A 99 -3.85 -8.52 8.26
N THR A 100 -4.58 -8.57 7.15
CA THR A 100 -4.17 -7.87 5.93
C THR A 100 -5.03 -6.65 5.67
N GLY A 101 -4.54 -5.76 4.82
CA GLY A 101 -5.40 -4.79 4.15
C GLY A 101 -4.67 -3.95 3.13
N SER A 102 -5.44 -3.24 2.31
CA SER A 102 -4.92 -2.23 1.39
C SER A 102 -4.59 -0.90 2.07
N SER A 103 -5.22 -0.64 3.22
CA SER A 103 -5.17 0.65 3.88
C SER A 103 -5.24 0.51 5.39
N ALA A 104 -4.34 1.20 6.08
CA ALA A 104 -4.38 1.27 7.54
C ALA A 104 -5.34 2.38 8.02
N ARG A 105 -5.89 3.19 7.11
CA ARG A 105 -6.54 4.47 7.46
C ARG A 105 -7.78 4.33 8.33
N LYS A 106 -8.75 3.51 7.89
CA LYS A 106 -9.99 3.25 8.64
C LYS A 106 -9.69 2.62 10.00
N VAL A 107 -8.72 1.71 10.01
CA VAL A 107 -8.31 0.99 11.21
C VAL A 107 -7.66 1.94 12.23
N ARG A 108 -6.77 2.85 11.80
CA ARG A 108 -6.15 3.85 12.69
C ARG A 108 -7.15 4.87 13.24
N ARG A 109 -8.21 5.21 12.49
CA ARG A 109 -9.28 6.11 12.96
C ARG A 109 -10.15 5.48 14.05
N GLY A 110 -10.47 4.18 13.92
CA GLY A 110 -11.23 3.43 14.93
C GLY A 110 -10.39 3.00 16.13
N HIS A 111 -9.12 2.65 15.89
CA HIS A 111 -8.19 2.08 16.87
C HIS A 111 -6.85 2.81 16.81
N ALA A 112 -6.72 3.90 17.56
CA ALA A 112 -5.55 4.79 17.53
C ALA A 112 -4.20 4.06 17.75
N ASN A 113 -4.21 3.02 18.59
CA ASN A 113 -3.07 2.14 18.84
C ASN A 113 -3.38 0.74 18.28
N LEU A 114 -3.18 0.54 16.97
CA LEU A 114 -3.30 -0.76 16.28
C LEU A 114 -2.77 -1.92 17.14
N LEU A 115 -3.67 -2.64 17.81
CA LEU A 115 -3.40 -3.71 18.79
C LEU A 115 -2.27 -3.38 19.79
N GLY A 116 -2.05 -2.11 20.16
CA GLY A 116 -1.08 -1.68 21.17
C GLY A 116 0.33 -2.30 21.05
N GLY A 117 0.84 -2.49 19.83
CA GLY A 117 2.18 -3.06 19.61
C GLY A 117 2.27 -4.59 19.63
N ARG A 118 1.14 -5.30 19.79
CA ARG A 118 1.10 -6.78 19.82
C ARG A 118 1.10 -7.44 18.44
N ALA A 119 1.00 -6.63 17.39
CA ALA A 119 1.14 -7.07 16.02
C ALA A 119 2.31 -6.36 15.36
N TRP A 120 3.22 -7.12 14.74
CA TRP A 120 4.25 -6.55 13.89
C TRP A 120 3.65 -5.84 12.69
N ARG A 121 4.22 -4.72 12.27
CA ARG A 121 3.82 -4.06 11.03
C ARG A 121 4.73 -4.53 9.91
N ARG A 122 4.14 -5.06 8.84
CA ARG A 122 4.81 -5.40 7.60
C ARG A 122 4.06 -4.79 6.43
N THR A 123 4.80 -4.50 5.37
CA THR A 123 4.27 -3.93 4.14
C THR A 123 4.75 -4.76 2.98
N MET A 124 3.85 -5.09 2.06
CA MET A 124 4.15 -5.70 0.78
C MET A 124 4.16 -4.64 -0.31
N THR A 125 5.27 -4.54 -1.02
CA THR A 125 5.45 -3.62 -2.15
C THR A 125 5.06 -4.32 -3.46
N PRO A 126 4.96 -3.56 -4.58
CA PRO A 126 5.11 -4.12 -5.91
C PRO A 126 6.36 -5.01 -6.02
N LEU A 127 6.42 -5.80 -7.08
CA LEU A 127 7.54 -6.69 -7.34
C LEU A 127 8.85 -5.89 -7.44
N SER A 128 9.93 -6.50 -6.98
CA SER A 128 11.30 -6.02 -7.18
C SER A 128 12.00 -6.82 -8.29
N TYR A 129 13.14 -6.30 -8.76
CA TYR A 129 14.01 -6.97 -9.73
C TYR A 129 14.28 -8.43 -9.37
N MET A 130 14.54 -8.69 -8.08
CA MET A 130 14.87 -10.01 -7.56
C MET A 130 13.68 -10.99 -7.58
N GLU A 131 12.46 -10.50 -7.71
CA GLU A 131 11.23 -11.31 -7.70
C GLU A 131 10.77 -11.71 -9.13
N VAL A 132 11.43 -11.24 -10.19
CA VAL A 132 10.98 -11.42 -11.58
C VAL A 132 12.03 -12.03 -12.51
N THR A 133 11.58 -12.57 -13.66
CA THR A 133 12.40 -12.98 -14.81
C THR A 133 12.12 -12.09 -16.01
N ASP A 134 13.02 -12.10 -17.00
CA ASP A 134 12.86 -11.40 -18.28
C ASP A 134 12.73 -9.87 -18.08
N PHE A 135 13.56 -9.34 -17.19
CA PHE A 135 13.55 -7.93 -16.81
C PHE A 135 13.82 -7.04 -18.04
N ASN A 136 12.85 -6.18 -18.36
CA ASN A 136 12.97 -5.19 -19.42
C ASN A 136 12.56 -3.83 -18.87
N LEU A 137 13.52 -2.92 -18.79
CA LEU A 137 13.37 -1.64 -18.11
C LEU A 137 12.34 -0.73 -18.80
N GLU A 138 12.38 -0.62 -20.14
CA GLU A 138 11.42 0.19 -20.90
C GLU A 138 9.99 -0.32 -20.73
N ARG A 139 9.80 -1.65 -20.78
CA ARG A 139 8.49 -2.25 -20.52
C ARG A 139 8.00 -1.95 -19.11
N ILE A 140 8.87 -2.02 -18.10
CA ILE A 140 8.53 -1.72 -16.70
C ILE A 140 8.13 -0.25 -16.53
N MET A 141 8.73 0.68 -17.27
CA MET A 141 8.28 2.09 -17.23
C MET A 141 6.84 2.25 -17.69
N VAL A 142 6.33 1.34 -18.52
CA VAL A 142 4.94 1.35 -18.98
C VAL A 142 4.05 0.48 -18.11
N SER A 143 4.47 -0.75 -17.79
CA SER A 143 3.64 -1.73 -17.07
C SER A 143 3.63 -1.54 -15.56
N GLY A 144 4.68 -0.95 -15.01
CA GLY A 144 4.97 -1.04 -13.58
C GLY A 144 5.34 -2.47 -13.17
N LEU A 145 5.31 -2.71 -11.86
CA LEU A 145 5.72 -3.94 -11.20
C LEU A 145 4.61 -4.54 -10.31
N LEU A 146 3.38 -4.07 -10.44
CA LEU A 146 2.24 -4.81 -9.94
C LEU A 146 2.16 -6.17 -10.67
N PRO A 147 2.06 -7.31 -9.94
CA PRO A 147 2.00 -8.64 -10.54
C PRO A 147 1.10 -8.80 -11.78
N PRO A 148 -0.19 -8.38 -11.76
CA PRO A 148 -1.04 -8.52 -12.94
C PRO A 148 -0.58 -7.67 -14.13
N HIS A 149 -0.06 -6.45 -13.89
CA HIS A 149 0.39 -5.58 -14.97
C HIS A 149 1.74 -6.01 -15.54
N TYR A 150 2.64 -6.50 -14.69
CA TYR A 150 3.93 -7.06 -15.11
C TYR A 150 3.76 -8.28 -16.02
N LEU A 151 2.82 -9.16 -15.67
CA LEU A 151 2.53 -10.37 -16.46
C LEU A 151 1.64 -10.10 -17.67
N SER A 152 1.07 -8.90 -17.79
CA SER A 152 0.09 -8.57 -18.82
C SER A 152 0.71 -8.50 -20.21
N ILE A 153 -0.05 -8.99 -21.19
CA ILE A 153 0.22 -8.79 -22.62
C ILE A 153 -0.11 -7.35 -23.02
N ASN A 154 -1.11 -6.73 -22.38
CA ASN A 154 -1.53 -5.36 -22.65
C ASN A 154 -1.61 -4.53 -21.36
N PRO A 155 -0.44 -4.15 -20.78
CA PRO A 155 -0.40 -3.48 -19.49
C PRO A 155 -1.08 -2.12 -19.47
N VAL A 156 -1.20 -1.43 -20.60
CA VAL A 156 -1.85 -0.11 -20.69
C VAL A 156 -3.35 -0.21 -20.47
N GLU A 157 -3.99 -1.24 -21.03
CA GLU A 157 -5.41 -1.52 -20.78
C GLU A 157 -5.65 -1.94 -19.32
N ASP A 158 -4.80 -2.81 -18.78
CA ASP A 158 -4.94 -3.25 -17.38
C ASP A 158 -4.74 -2.10 -16.38
N LEU A 159 -3.79 -1.20 -16.66
CA LEU A 159 -3.60 0.03 -15.89
C LEU A 159 -4.81 0.96 -16.01
N ARG A 160 -5.41 1.09 -17.21
CA ARG A 160 -6.63 1.87 -17.40
C ARG A 160 -7.74 1.38 -16.47
N SER A 161 -8.05 0.09 -16.52
CA SER A 161 -9.11 -0.52 -15.71
C SER A 161 -8.76 -0.43 -14.21
N TYR A 162 -7.50 -0.71 -13.84
CA TYR A 162 -7.07 -0.57 -12.45
C TYR A 162 -7.22 0.85 -11.89
N ILE A 163 -6.94 1.87 -12.69
CA ILE A 163 -7.02 3.27 -12.23
C ILE A 163 -8.47 3.75 -12.24
N ALA A 164 -9.24 3.43 -13.29
CA ALA A 164 -10.62 3.86 -13.46
C ALA A 164 -11.55 3.17 -12.46
N ASP A 165 -11.52 1.84 -12.41
CA ASP A 165 -12.51 1.03 -11.69
C ASP A 165 -12.16 0.84 -10.21
N TYR A 166 -10.91 1.10 -9.84
CA TYR A 166 -10.43 0.65 -8.54
C TYR A 166 -9.70 1.73 -7.76
N LEU A 167 -8.59 2.28 -8.30
CA LEU A 167 -7.74 3.19 -7.55
C LEU A 167 -8.52 4.41 -7.06
N LYS A 168 -9.32 5.01 -7.94
CA LYS A 168 -10.09 6.22 -7.61
C LYS A 168 -11.23 5.93 -6.65
N GLU A 169 -12.03 4.90 -6.94
CA GLU A 169 -13.19 4.55 -6.12
C GLU A 169 -12.82 4.18 -4.70
N GLU A 170 -11.77 3.36 -4.52
CA GLU A 170 -11.33 2.96 -3.19
C GLU A 170 -10.80 4.14 -2.38
N ILE A 171 -9.96 4.99 -2.98
CA ILE A 171 -9.43 6.15 -2.26
C ILE A 171 -10.58 7.08 -1.85
N ILE A 172 -11.53 7.35 -2.75
CA ILE A 172 -12.67 8.23 -2.47
C ILE A 172 -13.51 7.65 -1.32
N ALA A 173 -13.84 6.35 -1.38
CA ALA A 173 -14.63 5.66 -0.36
C ALA A 173 -13.91 5.54 1.00
N GLU A 174 -12.59 5.37 0.99
CA GLU A 174 -11.80 5.32 2.22
C GLU A 174 -11.56 6.69 2.84
N ALA A 175 -11.46 7.73 2.00
CA ALA A 175 -11.06 9.04 2.44
C ALA A 175 -12.19 10.04 2.66
N LEU A 176 -13.44 9.68 2.33
CA LEU A 176 -14.60 10.56 2.41
C LEU A 176 -14.35 11.86 1.64
N ILE A 177 -13.80 11.72 0.43
CA ILE A 177 -13.42 12.86 -0.41
C ILE A 177 -14.70 13.54 -0.90
N GLN A 178 -14.87 14.81 -0.53
CA GLN A 178 -16.05 15.58 -0.89
C GLN A 178 -15.95 16.14 -2.32
N ASN A 179 -14.77 16.62 -2.73
CA ASN A 179 -14.55 17.20 -4.05
C ASN A 179 -13.80 16.20 -4.95
N ILE A 180 -14.56 15.28 -5.56
CA ILE A 180 -14.03 14.25 -6.47
C ILE A 180 -13.32 14.86 -7.69
N PRO A 181 -13.86 15.89 -8.39
CA PRO A 181 -13.15 16.54 -9.50
C PRO A 181 -11.77 17.07 -9.10
N ALA A 182 -11.66 17.79 -7.98
CA ALA A 182 -10.38 18.31 -7.50
C ALA A 182 -9.40 17.19 -7.13
N PHE A 183 -9.90 16.09 -6.58
CA PHE A 183 -9.06 14.92 -6.26
C PHE A 183 -8.55 14.22 -7.52
N ASN A 184 -9.38 14.06 -8.56
CA ASN A 184 -8.96 13.51 -9.84
C ASN A 184 -7.84 14.34 -10.47
N GLU A 185 -7.99 15.66 -10.42
CA GLU A 185 -6.96 16.57 -10.92
C GLU A 185 -5.70 16.52 -10.05
N PHE A 186 -5.85 16.45 -8.72
CA PHE A 186 -4.74 16.23 -7.80
C PHE A 186 -3.95 14.96 -8.14
N LEU A 187 -4.63 13.83 -8.40
CA LEU A 187 -3.94 12.58 -8.75
C LEU A 187 -3.12 12.73 -10.04
N ARG A 188 -3.66 13.44 -11.04
CA ARG A 188 -2.95 13.75 -12.29
C ARG A 188 -1.72 14.61 -12.02
N VAL A 189 -1.88 15.70 -11.29
CA VAL A 189 -0.78 16.62 -10.95
C VAL A 189 0.28 15.92 -10.10
N ALA A 190 -0.11 15.14 -9.09
CA ALA A 190 0.81 14.37 -8.24
C ALA A 190 1.64 13.35 -9.04
N ALA A 191 1.05 12.75 -10.10
CA ALA A 191 1.78 11.87 -11.00
C ALA A 191 2.77 12.64 -11.89
N ILE A 192 2.37 13.81 -12.41
CA ILE A 192 3.23 14.70 -13.21
C ILE A 192 4.39 15.26 -12.39
N THR A 193 4.17 15.57 -11.12
CA THR A 193 5.23 16.06 -10.22
C THR A 193 5.88 14.91 -9.44
N SER A 194 5.58 13.65 -9.74
CA SER A 194 6.25 12.50 -9.12
C SER A 194 7.75 12.58 -9.42
N SER A 195 8.59 12.33 -8.42
CA SER A 195 10.06 12.58 -8.40
C SER A 195 10.52 14.04 -8.28
N GLU A 196 9.59 14.99 -8.17
CA GLU A 196 9.90 16.42 -7.99
C GLU A 196 9.60 16.90 -6.57
N LEU A 197 10.14 18.07 -6.22
CA LEU A 197 9.88 18.73 -4.95
C LEU A 197 8.41 19.16 -4.86
N ILE A 198 7.74 18.81 -3.76
CA ILE A 198 6.31 19.09 -3.56
C ILE A 198 6.09 20.59 -3.36
N ASN A 199 5.26 21.20 -4.21
CA ASN A 199 4.77 22.55 -4.00
C ASN A 199 3.25 22.55 -3.76
N TYR A 200 2.85 22.48 -2.49
CA TYR A 200 1.43 22.43 -2.09
C TYR A 200 0.62 23.65 -2.56
N VAL A 201 1.25 24.82 -2.73
CA VAL A 201 0.55 26.04 -3.17
C VAL A 201 0.25 25.96 -4.66
N ASN A 202 1.23 25.57 -5.49
CA ASN A 202 1.02 25.43 -6.92
C ASN A 202 0.02 24.32 -7.23
N ILE A 203 0.15 23.16 -6.59
CA ILE A 203 -0.81 22.06 -6.73
C ILE A 203 -2.21 22.52 -6.30
N GLY A 204 -2.34 23.30 -5.23
CA GLY A 204 -3.63 23.85 -4.79
C GLY A 204 -4.26 24.79 -5.81
N ARG A 205 -3.46 25.63 -6.47
CA ARG A 205 -3.91 26.51 -7.55
C ARG A 205 -4.39 25.71 -8.77
N GLU A 206 -3.65 24.69 -9.18
CA GLU A 206 -4.02 23.83 -10.33
C GLU A 206 -5.28 23.00 -10.06
N THR A 207 -5.44 22.52 -8.82
CA THR A 207 -6.56 21.64 -8.43
C THR A 207 -7.78 22.39 -7.91
N GLY A 208 -7.70 23.72 -7.73
CA GLY A 208 -8.78 24.55 -7.23
C GLY A 208 -9.11 24.37 -5.74
N VAL A 209 -8.17 23.84 -4.94
CA VAL A 209 -8.35 23.61 -3.49
C VAL A 209 -7.22 24.22 -2.67
N SER A 210 -7.44 24.43 -1.37
CA SER A 210 -6.40 24.98 -0.50
C SER A 210 -5.20 24.04 -0.35
N HIS A 211 -4.01 24.59 -0.11
CA HIS A 211 -2.79 23.82 0.17
C HIS A 211 -2.95 22.83 1.35
N LYS A 212 -3.84 23.12 2.31
CA LYS A 212 -4.18 22.21 3.41
C LYS A 212 -4.91 20.97 2.90
N VAL A 213 -5.86 21.14 1.98
CA VAL A 213 -6.57 20.02 1.34
C VAL A 213 -5.61 19.19 0.51
N VAL A 214 -4.70 19.83 -0.25
CA VAL A 214 -3.66 19.11 -1.00
C VAL A 214 -2.78 18.27 -0.08
N ARG A 215 -2.36 18.80 1.07
CA ARG A 215 -1.59 18.02 2.06
C ARG A 215 -2.39 16.81 2.53
N THR A 216 -3.67 16.98 2.86
CA THR A 216 -4.56 15.87 3.22
C THR A 216 -4.64 14.82 2.10
N TYR A 217 -4.66 15.21 0.83
CA TYR A 217 -4.64 14.28 -0.29
C TYR A 217 -3.34 13.47 -0.38
N PHE A 218 -2.18 14.08 -0.11
CA PHE A 218 -0.93 13.31 0.03
C PHE A 218 -0.96 12.37 1.24
N ASP A 219 -1.45 12.83 2.40
CA ASP A 219 -1.60 11.99 3.59
C ASP A 219 -2.50 10.76 3.30
N ILE A 220 -3.55 10.94 2.49
CA ILE A 220 -4.41 9.86 2.01
C ILE A 220 -3.62 8.83 1.20
N LEU A 221 -2.81 9.28 0.23
CA LEU A 221 -2.01 8.37 -0.60
C LEU A 221 -1.00 7.58 0.24
N GLU A 222 -0.43 8.18 1.29
CA GLU A 222 0.48 7.48 2.20
C GLU A 222 -0.25 6.49 3.11
N ASP A 223 -1.38 6.87 3.70
CA ASP A 223 -2.18 6.00 4.57
C ASP A 223 -2.75 4.78 3.83
N THR A 224 -2.98 4.92 2.53
CA THR A 224 -3.44 3.85 1.61
C THR A 224 -2.28 3.12 0.91
N TYR A 225 -1.03 3.45 1.26
CA TYR A 225 0.18 2.87 0.67
C TYR A 225 0.35 3.12 -0.84
N LEU A 226 -0.41 4.04 -1.41
CA LEU A 226 -0.39 4.41 -2.83
C LEU A 226 0.64 5.49 -3.17
N GLY A 227 1.38 5.99 -2.19
CA GLY A 227 2.55 6.81 -2.41
C GLY A 227 3.32 7.09 -1.14
N PHE A 228 4.45 7.76 -1.29
CA PHE A 228 5.39 8.03 -0.20
C PHE A 228 6.05 9.39 -0.41
N ARG A 229 6.20 10.14 0.69
CA ARG A 229 7.08 11.31 0.75
C ARG A 229 8.48 10.89 1.15
N ILE A 230 9.47 11.41 0.43
CA ILE A 230 10.88 11.21 0.71
C ILE A 230 11.46 12.55 1.16
N PRO A 231 11.97 12.64 2.41
CA PRO A 231 12.58 13.87 2.89
C PRO A 231 13.99 14.05 2.28
N PRO A 232 14.47 15.30 2.17
CA PRO A 232 15.83 15.56 1.75
C PRO A 232 16.83 15.12 2.82
N TRP A 233 18.03 14.73 2.40
CA TRP A 233 19.12 14.35 3.27
C TRP A 233 19.54 15.53 4.16
N LYS A 234 19.85 15.22 5.42
CA LYS A 234 20.28 16.20 6.41
C LYS A 234 21.59 15.77 7.04
N ARG A 235 22.62 16.62 6.93
CA ARG A 235 23.93 16.41 7.58
C ARG A 235 23.86 16.43 9.11
N SER A 236 22.90 17.18 9.69
CA SER A 236 22.75 17.33 11.15
C SER A 236 21.32 17.06 11.60
N ARG A 237 21.17 16.33 12.71
CA ARG A 237 19.88 15.98 13.32
C ARG A 237 19.16 17.18 13.97
N ASN A 238 19.86 18.30 14.23
CA ASN A 238 19.41 19.36 15.14
C ASN A 238 18.81 20.63 14.50
N ARG A 239 18.66 20.73 13.17
CA ARG A 239 18.00 21.89 12.55
C ARG A 239 16.67 21.50 11.91
N ARG A 240 15.58 21.99 12.51
CA ARG A 240 14.22 21.93 11.95
C ARG A 240 14.08 23.00 10.86
N MET A 241 14.74 22.80 9.72
CA MET A 241 14.36 23.52 8.49
C MET A 241 13.16 22.81 7.86
N ILE A 242 12.15 23.59 7.44
CA ILE A 242 11.08 23.12 6.55
C ILE A 242 11.78 22.76 5.24
N ALA A 243 12.07 21.49 5.06
CA ALA A 243 12.78 21.00 3.90
C ALA A 243 11.75 20.34 2.97
N THR A 244 11.70 20.81 1.72
CA THR A 244 10.70 20.35 0.76
C THR A 244 10.95 18.89 0.41
N GLU A 245 9.94 18.06 0.61
CA GLU A 245 9.97 16.63 0.35
C GLU A 245 9.72 16.36 -1.14
N LYS A 246 10.17 15.21 -1.64
CA LYS A 246 9.70 14.67 -2.92
C LYS A 246 8.53 13.71 -2.69
N PHE A 247 7.62 13.60 -3.64
CA PHE A 247 6.57 12.58 -3.62
C PHE A 247 6.75 11.57 -4.74
N TYR A 248 6.42 10.31 -4.46
CA TYR A 248 6.39 9.23 -5.43
C TYR A 248 5.13 8.40 -5.22
N LEU A 249 4.45 8.05 -6.32
CA LEU A 249 3.44 7.01 -6.28
C LEU A 249 4.09 5.65 -6.02
N PHE A 250 3.31 4.69 -5.54
CA PHE A 250 3.84 3.37 -5.16
C PHE A 250 4.39 2.54 -6.34
N ASP A 251 3.96 2.84 -7.57
CA ASP A 251 4.32 2.11 -8.78
C ASP A 251 4.59 3.07 -9.95
N VAL A 252 5.68 2.81 -10.68
CA VAL A 252 6.15 3.64 -11.79
C VAL A 252 5.21 3.59 -13.01
N GLY A 253 4.60 2.44 -13.29
CA GLY A 253 3.63 2.29 -14.38
C GLY A 253 2.36 3.08 -14.10
N VAL A 254 1.87 3.03 -12.86
CA VAL A 254 0.75 3.87 -12.40
C VAL A 254 1.08 5.36 -12.54
N ALA A 255 2.27 5.78 -12.11
CA ALA A 255 2.70 7.17 -12.21
C ALA A 255 2.78 7.65 -13.66
N ASN A 256 3.42 6.88 -14.54
CA ASN A 256 3.56 7.25 -15.95
C ASN A 256 2.22 7.24 -16.68
N TYR A 257 1.34 6.27 -16.37
CA TYR A 257 -0.01 6.23 -16.94
C TYR A 257 -0.81 7.49 -16.57
N LEU A 258 -0.87 7.83 -15.27
CA LEU A 258 -1.59 9.02 -14.78
C LEU A 258 -1.01 10.32 -15.34
N ALA A 259 0.31 10.39 -15.48
CA ALA A 259 1.01 11.53 -16.06
C ALA A 259 0.97 11.55 -17.60
N ARG A 260 0.39 10.53 -18.25
CA ARG A 260 0.38 10.32 -19.70
C ARG A 260 1.78 10.32 -20.34
N ARG A 261 2.77 9.78 -19.62
CA ARG A 261 4.15 9.63 -20.09
C ARG A 261 4.32 8.35 -20.88
N GLN A 262 5.22 8.39 -21.85
CA GLN A 262 5.71 7.19 -22.53
C GLN A 262 7.23 7.20 -22.51
N PRO A 263 7.86 6.92 -21.36
CA PRO A 263 9.30 7.03 -21.22
C PRO A 263 10.02 6.07 -22.17
N ARG A 264 11.02 6.58 -22.87
CA ARG A 264 11.91 5.82 -23.76
C ARG A 264 13.35 6.08 -23.38
N ILE A 265 14.22 5.10 -23.50
CA ILE A 265 15.64 5.26 -23.17
C ILE A 265 16.19 6.53 -23.86
N GLY A 266 16.87 7.36 -23.08
CA GLY A 266 17.45 8.63 -23.54
C GLY A 266 16.52 9.85 -23.40
N SER A 267 15.24 9.69 -23.09
CA SER A 267 14.35 10.83 -22.83
C SER A 267 14.48 11.35 -21.40
N GLN A 268 14.13 12.62 -21.19
CA GLN A 268 14.08 13.21 -19.84
C GLN A 268 13.05 12.49 -18.94
N GLU A 269 11.92 12.10 -19.52
CA GLU A 269 10.88 11.34 -18.81
C GLU A 269 11.38 9.99 -18.32
N PHE A 270 12.28 9.35 -19.09
CA PHE A 270 12.92 8.10 -18.70
C PHE A 270 13.85 8.29 -17.51
N GLY A 271 14.59 9.40 -17.44
CA GLY A 271 15.39 9.72 -16.25
C GLY A 271 14.54 9.80 -14.98
N LYS A 272 13.39 10.49 -15.03
CA LYS A 272 12.44 10.58 -13.91
C LYS A 272 11.82 9.23 -13.55
N ALA A 273 11.38 8.47 -14.55
CA ALA A 273 10.80 7.15 -14.34
C ALA A 273 11.84 6.15 -13.78
N PHE A 274 13.09 6.26 -14.21
CA PHE A 274 14.18 5.44 -13.70
C PHE A 274 14.51 5.78 -12.24
N GLU A 275 14.58 7.07 -11.86
CA GLU A 275 14.71 7.48 -10.45
C GLU A 275 13.58 6.90 -9.59
N HIS A 276 12.35 6.98 -10.08
CA HIS A 276 11.18 6.38 -9.42
C HIS A 276 11.35 4.87 -9.25
N TYR A 277 11.73 4.15 -10.31
CA TYR A 277 11.98 2.72 -10.25
C TYR A 277 13.05 2.35 -9.20
N ILE A 278 14.16 3.09 -9.14
CA ILE A 278 15.19 2.87 -8.11
C ILE A 278 14.60 3.05 -6.70
N LEU A 279 13.75 4.06 -6.49
CA LEU A 279 13.05 4.20 -5.21
C LEU A 279 12.16 3.00 -4.89
N MET A 280 11.48 2.41 -5.88
CA MET A 280 10.67 1.20 -5.65
C MET A 280 11.53 0.03 -5.15
N GLU A 281 12.72 -0.18 -5.73
CA GLU A 281 13.67 -1.20 -5.26
C GLU A 281 14.14 -0.90 -3.83
N LEU A 282 14.47 0.36 -3.52
CA LEU A 282 14.84 0.78 -2.16
C LEU A 282 13.69 0.57 -1.17
N LYS A 283 12.45 0.82 -1.59
CA LYS A 283 11.24 0.59 -0.78
C LYS A 283 10.98 -0.89 -0.54
N ALA A 284 11.23 -1.75 -1.53
CA ALA A 284 11.17 -3.20 -1.36
C ALA A 284 12.23 -3.67 -0.35
N TYR A 285 13.47 -3.20 -0.48
CA TYR A 285 14.54 -3.51 0.47
C TYR A 285 14.22 -3.02 1.89
N GLN A 286 13.78 -1.76 2.04
CA GLN A 286 13.32 -1.20 3.32
C GLN A 286 12.23 -2.10 3.92
N SER A 287 11.21 -2.46 3.14
CA SER A 287 10.06 -3.22 3.66
C SER A 287 10.41 -4.65 4.08
N TYR A 288 11.32 -5.31 3.37
CA TYR A 288 11.62 -6.73 3.58
C TYR A 288 12.88 -7.01 4.40
N ARG A 289 13.81 -6.05 4.51
CA ARG A 289 15.10 -6.26 5.19
C ARG A 289 15.35 -5.29 6.34
N ASN A 290 15.03 -4.01 6.17
CA ASN A 290 15.28 -3.00 7.20
C ASN A 290 14.16 -1.95 7.26
N PRO A 291 13.04 -2.25 7.93
CA PRO A 291 11.88 -1.35 7.98
C PRO A 291 12.16 0.02 8.60
N ASP A 292 13.19 0.12 9.44
CA ASP A 292 13.59 1.35 10.13
C ASP A 292 14.60 2.17 9.32
N MET A 293 15.07 1.67 8.17
CA MET A 293 15.99 2.40 7.29
C MET A 293 15.34 3.69 6.79
N LEU A 294 15.97 4.84 7.03
CA LEU A 294 15.51 6.11 6.46
C LEU A 294 15.98 6.23 5.01
N ILE A 295 15.05 6.45 4.08
CA ILE A 295 15.36 6.80 2.69
C ILE A 295 15.27 8.32 2.58
N THR A 296 16.35 8.95 2.09
CA THR A 296 16.43 10.38 1.81
C THR A 296 17.05 10.61 0.44
N PHE A 297 16.81 11.78 -0.16
CA PHE A 297 17.45 12.19 -1.42
C PHE A 297 18.46 13.33 -1.22
#